data_AF-A0A519M2K8-F1
#
_entry.id   AF-A0A519M2K8-F1
#
_cell.length_a   1.000
_cell.length_b   1.000
_cell.length_c   1.000
_cell.angle_alpha   90.00
_cell.angle_beta   90.00
_cell.angle_gamma   90.00
#
_symmetry.space_group_name_H-M   'P 1'
#
loop_
_entity.id
_entity.type
_entity.pdbx_description
1 polymer ?
#
loop_
_entity_poly.entity_id
_entity_poly.type
_entity_poly.pdbx_seq_one_letter_code
_entity_poly.pdbx_strand_id
1 'polypeptide(L)'
;MTPLKFAIIASVLSYLVLNSIVVYKTYHHKTVLSKFDLNHDGFFTKNEMTKQQQIAFKRVVNDSGRNLAPITLIPVACFFGFLIYFTIKLFNRYGMTNDNVVELVRVLFLR
;
A
#
# COMPACT_ATOMS: atom_id res chain seq x y z
N MET A 1 8.33 12.55 -22.58
CA MET A 1 8.85 11.55 -21.61
C MET A 1 8.39 10.16 -22.07
N THR A 2 9.23 9.13 -22.08
CA THR A 2 8.82 7.81 -22.60
C THR A 2 7.81 7.11 -21.66
N PRO A 3 6.88 6.28 -22.16
CA PRO A 3 5.93 5.53 -21.32
C PRO A 3 6.60 4.71 -20.22
N LEU A 4 7.82 4.23 -20.48
CA LEU A 4 8.65 3.52 -19.51
C LEU A 4 9.02 4.39 -18.30
N LYS A 5 9.35 5.66 -18.50
CA LYS A 5 9.68 6.58 -17.38
C LYS A 5 8.49 6.78 -16.45
N PHE A 6 7.29 6.94 -17.01
CA PHE A 6 6.05 7.03 -16.20
C PHE A 6 5.78 5.76 -15.41
N ALA A 7 5.98 4.59 -16.02
CA ALA A 7 5.81 3.31 -15.35
C ALA A 7 6.78 3.13 -14.18
N ILE A 8 8.05 3.48 -14.35
CA ILE A 8 9.06 3.41 -13.28
C ILE A 8 8.70 4.36 -12.13
N ILE A 9 8.34 5.61 -12.44
CA ILE A 9 7.92 6.59 -11.42
C ILE A 9 6.69 6.07 -10.67
N ALA A 10 5.70 5.53 -11.38
CA ALA A 10 4.50 4.96 -10.78
C ALA A 10 4.82 3.77 -9.85
N SER A 11 5.71 2.85 -10.25
CA SER A 11 6.16 1.76 -9.40
C SER A 11 6.84 2.27 -8.13
N VAL A 12 7.77 3.22 -8.26
CA VAL A 12 8.50 3.78 -7.09
C VAL A 12 7.53 4.49 -6.14
N LEU A 13 6.63 5.33 -6.66
CA LEU A 13 5.63 6.00 -5.85
C LEU A 13 4.71 5.00 -5.14
N SER A 14 4.24 3.98 -5.85
CA SER A 14 3.40 2.92 -5.27
C SER A 14 4.14 2.18 -4.16
N TYR A 15 5.42 1.84 -4.38
CA TYR A 15 6.27 1.21 -3.36
C TYR A 15 6.40 2.06 -2.10
N LEU A 16 6.66 3.36 -2.25
CA LEU A 16 6.81 4.29 -1.13
C LEU A 16 5.49 4.46 -0.35
N VAL A 17 4.36 4.61 -1.05
CA VAL A 17 3.04 4.74 -0.43
C VAL A 17 2.68 3.48 0.36
N LEU A 18 2.83 2.30 -0.25
CA LEU A 18 2.50 1.03 0.40
C LEU A 18 3.39 0.78 1.64
N ASN A 19 4.69 1.05 1.55
CA ASN A 19 5.58 0.93 2.70
C ASN A 19 5.25 1.96 3.79
N SER A 20 4.89 3.19 3.42
CA SER A 20 4.49 4.22 4.38
C SER A 20 3.26 3.80 5.19
N ILE A 21 2.27 3.17 4.54
CA ILE A 21 1.09 2.60 5.22
C ILE A 21 1.51 1.50 6.22
N VAL A 22 2.45 0.63 5.85
CA VAL A 22 2.96 -0.42 6.73
C VAL A 22 3.71 0.16 7.94
N VAL A 23 4.56 1.16 7.71
CA VAL A 23 5.27 1.87 8.78
C VAL A 23 4.29 2.54 9.73
N TYR A 24 3.28 3.24 9.21
CA TYR A 24 2.23 3.88 10.00
C TYR A 24 1.48 2.86 10.88
N LYS A 25 1.05 1.74 10.31
CA LYS A 25 0.38 0.67 11.07
C LYS A 25 1.29 0.06 12.13
N THR A 26 2.56 -0.13 11.82
CA THR A 26 3.56 -0.64 12.77
C THR A 26 3.72 0.30 13.94
N TYR A 27 3.87 1.60 13.66
CA TYR A 27 3.95 2.62 14.68
C TYR A 27 2.69 2.65 15.54
N HIS A 28 1.51 2.73 14.93
CA HIS A 28 0.23 2.73 15.64
C HIS A 28 0.09 1.52 16.58
N HIS A 29 0.41 0.31 16.12
CA HIS A 29 0.31 -0.89 16.97
C HIS A 29 1.34 -0.90 18.11
N LYS A 30 2.56 -0.41 17.88
CA LYS A 30 3.55 -0.24 18.94
C LYS A 30 3.11 0.80 19.96
N THR A 31 2.55 1.93 19.53
CA THR A 31 1.99 2.97 20.41
C THR A 31 0.81 2.45 21.23
N VAL A 32 -0.06 1.62 20.65
CA VAL A 32 -1.15 0.99 21.41
C VAL A 32 -0.60 0.04 22.47
N LEU A 33 0.44 -0.74 22.14
CA LEU A 33 1.07 -1.66 23.08
C LEU A 33 1.83 -0.93 24.20
N SER A 34 2.49 0.20 23.89
CA SER A 34 3.25 0.98 24.88
C SER A 34 2.36 1.66 25.93
N LYS A 35 1.05 1.81 25.69
CA LYS A 35 0.10 2.33 26.69
C LYS A 35 -0.09 1.40 27.89
N PHE A 36 0.29 0.13 27.75
CA PHE A 36 0.20 -0.86 28.83
C PHE A 36 1.46 -0.92 29.70
N ASP A 37 2.56 -0.32 29.25
CA ASP A 37 3.77 -0.13 30.05
C ASP A 37 3.55 1.14 30.91
N LEU A 38 3.01 0.93 32.12
CA LEU A 38 2.55 2.00 33.01
C LEU A 38 3.70 2.60 33.81
N ASN A 39 4.73 1.80 34.09
CA ASN A 39 5.92 2.25 34.81
C ASN A 39 7.04 2.73 33.88
N HIS A 40 6.88 2.57 32.56
CA HIS A 40 7.80 3.00 31.51
C HIS A 40 9.20 2.35 31.62
N ASP A 41 9.26 1.12 32.12
CA ASP A 41 10.52 0.38 32.25
C ASP A 41 10.86 -0.46 31.01
N GLY A 42 9.98 -0.47 30.00
CA GLY A 42 10.15 -1.20 28.74
C GLY A 42 9.83 -2.70 28.83
N PHE A 43 9.42 -3.18 30.00
CA PHE A 43 8.96 -4.53 30.26
C PHE A 43 7.50 -4.51 30.71
N PHE A 44 6.89 -5.69 30.74
CA PHE A 44 5.53 -5.84 31.29
C PHE A 44 5.61 -6.62 32.59
N THR A 45 5.20 -6.00 33.68
CA THR A 45 5.05 -6.65 34.98
C THR A 45 3.71 -7.39 35.07
N LYS A 46 3.57 -8.29 36.05
CA LYS A 46 2.33 -9.07 36.24
C LYS A 46 1.06 -8.21 36.34
N ASN A 47 1.19 -7.00 36.88
CA ASN A 47 0.07 -6.08 37.07
C ASN A 47 -0.35 -5.40 35.75
N GLU A 48 0.52 -5.36 34.75
CA GLU A 48 0.30 -4.76 33.43
C GLU A 48 -0.16 -5.79 32.39
N MET A 49 0.03 -7.08 32.66
CA MET A 49 -0.34 -8.22 31.81
C MET A 49 -1.86 -8.49 31.79
N THR A 50 -2.62 -7.50 31.35
CA THR A 50 -4.07 -7.63 31.14
C THR A 50 -4.39 -8.43 29.87
N LYS A 51 -5.61 -8.96 29.77
CA LYS A 51 -6.08 -9.64 28.54
C LYS A 51 -5.99 -8.72 27.31
N GLN A 52 -6.22 -7.41 27.49
CA GLN A 52 -6.11 -6.43 26.40
C GLN A 52 -4.65 -6.20 25.98
N GLN A 53 -3.73 -6.14 26.93
CA GLN A 53 -2.29 -6.06 26.68
C GLN A 53 -1.81 -7.27 25.86
N GLN A 54 -2.23 -8.49 26.23
CA GLN A 54 -1.85 -9.71 25.52
C GLN A 54 -2.36 -9.71 24.06
N ILE A 55 -3.56 -9.20 23.82
CA ILE A 55 -4.11 -9.03 22.46
C ILE A 55 -3.27 -8.02 21.66
N ALA A 56 -2.91 -6.88 22.25
CA ALA A 56 -2.07 -5.88 21.62
C ALA A 56 -0.66 -6.42 21.33
N PHE A 57 -0.09 -7.17 22.27
CA PHE A 57 1.22 -7.81 22.12
C PHE A 57 1.22 -8.82 20.97
N LYS A 58 0.21 -9.70 20.91
CA LYS A 58 0.07 -10.68 19.82
C LYS A 58 -0.06 -10.00 18.46
N ARG A 59 -0.73 -8.85 18.37
CA ARG A 59 -0.81 -8.06 17.14
C ARG A 59 0.56 -7.51 16.72
N VAL A 60 1.44 -7.13 17.65
CA VAL A 60 2.77 -6.63 17.30
C VAL A 60 3.72 -7.77 16.91
N VAL A 61 3.72 -8.88 17.66
CA VAL A 61 4.69 -9.97 17.49
C VAL A 61 4.35 -10.90 16.32
N ASN A 62 3.07 -11.19 16.09
CA ASN A 62 2.67 -12.18 15.09
C ASN A 62 2.48 -11.59 13.67
N ASP A 63 3.19 -10.51 13.34
CA ASP A 63 3.01 -9.84 12.05
C ASP A 63 4.23 -9.97 11.13
N SER A 64 4.42 -11.20 10.65
CA SER A 64 5.41 -11.51 9.62
C SER A 64 5.18 -10.72 8.33
N GLY A 65 3.91 -10.40 8.01
CA GLY A 65 3.54 -9.63 6.83
C GLY A 65 4.12 -8.21 6.86
N ARG A 66 4.02 -7.51 7.99
CA ARG A 66 4.62 -6.16 8.15
C ARG A 66 6.14 -6.19 8.14
N ASN A 67 6.77 -7.20 8.75
CA ASN A 67 8.23 -7.31 8.75
C ASN A 67 8.80 -7.59 7.35
N LEU A 68 8.11 -8.41 6.56
CA LEU A 68 8.55 -8.76 5.20
C LEU A 68 8.05 -7.79 4.13
N ALA A 69 7.19 -6.83 4.50
CA ALA A 69 6.59 -5.87 3.58
C ALA A 69 7.57 -5.15 2.64
N PRO A 70 8.77 -4.70 3.07
CA PRO A 70 9.71 -4.05 2.16
C PRO A 70 10.11 -4.93 0.98
N ILE A 71 10.14 -6.26 1.16
CA ILE A 71 10.48 -7.21 0.11
C ILE A 71 9.21 -7.64 -0.65
N THR A 72 8.14 -8.01 0.06
CA THR A 72 6.92 -8.54 -0.57
C THR A 72 6.13 -7.50 -1.34
N LEU A 73 6.32 -6.20 -1.09
CA LEU A 73 5.66 -5.12 -1.83
C LEU A 73 6.35 -4.78 -3.15
N ILE A 74 7.58 -5.25 -3.41
CA ILE A 74 8.28 -4.97 -4.67
C ILE A 74 7.50 -5.51 -5.88
N PRO A 75 7.06 -6.79 -5.92
CA PRO A 75 6.27 -7.29 -7.04
C PRO A 75 4.94 -6.54 -7.21
N VAL A 76 4.29 -6.16 -6.11
CA VAL A 76 3.01 -5.41 -6.11
C VAL A 76 3.21 -4.02 -6.72
N ALA A 77 4.27 -3.32 -6.33
CA ALA A 77 4.61 -2.02 -6.88
C ALA A 77 4.95 -2.09 -8.38
N CYS A 78 5.71 -3.10 -8.79
CA CYS A 78 6.00 -3.37 -10.19
C CYS A 78 4.74 -3.64 -11.02
N PHE A 79 3.76 -4.35 -10.44
CA PHE A 79 2.47 -4.59 -11.10
C PHE A 79 1.73 -3.28 -11.38
N PHE A 80 1.72 -2.31 -10.46
CA PHE A 80 1.12 -0.99 -10.72
C PHE A 80 1.83 -0.23 -11.84
N GLY A 81 3.16 -0.21 -11.87
CA GLY A 81 3.88 0.40 -12.98
C GLY A 81 3.62 -0.29 -14.32
N PHE A 82 3.49 -1.62 -14.32
CA PHE A 82 3.11 -2.40 -15.49
C PHE A 82 1.72 -2.00 -16.02
N LEU A 83 0.73 -1.82 -15.15
CA LEU A 83 -0.60 -1.33 -15.54
C LEU A 83 -0.55 0.06 -16.18
N ILE A 84 0.25 0.98 -15.62
CA ILE A 84 0.44 2.32 -16.19
C ILE A 84 1.12 2.25 -17.55
N TYR A 85 2.19 1.47 -17.68
CA TYR A 85 2.85 1.24 -18.96
C TYR A 85 1.88 0.73 -20.03
N PHE A 86 1.10 -0.30 -19.68
CA PHE A 86 0.17 -0.93 -20.60
C PHE A 86 -0.96 0.03 -21.00
N THR A 87 -1.51 0.78 -20.04
CA THR A 87 -2.52 1.81 -20.30
C THR A 87 -1.99 2.84 -21.30
N ILE A 88 -0.83 3.45 -21.04
CA ILE A 88 -0.24 4.44 -21.94
C ILE A 88 0.01 3.84 -23.33
N LYS A 89 0.51 2.60 -23.40
CA LYS A 89 0.80 1.92 -24.66
C LYS A 89 -0.47 1.63 -25.47
N LEU A 90 -1.55 1.21 -24.80
CA LEU A 90 -2.85 1.02 -25.44
C LEU A 90 -3.40 2.33 -25.98
N PHE A 91 -3.41 3.40 -25.16
CA PHE A 91 -3.87 4.73 -25.58
C PHE A 91 -3.10 5.22 -26.81
N ASN A 92 -1.77 5.09 -26.82
CA ASN A 92 -0.93 5.48 -27.95
C ASN A 92 -1.17 4.61 -29.19
N ARG A 93 -1.48 3.31 -29.03
CA ARG A 93 -1.72 2.38 -30.14
C ARG A 93 -3.08 2.62 -30.81
N TYR A 94 -4.11 2.87 -30.01
CA TYR A 94 -5.47 3.03 -30.51
C TYR A 94 -5.79 4.45 -30.96
N GLY A 95 -4.84 5.40 -30.79
CA GLY A 95 -4.98 6.76 -31.28
C GLY A 95 -6.38 7.29 -31.00
N MET A 96 -6.83 7.22 -29.73
CA MET A 96 -8.11 7.81 -29.35
C MET A 96 -7.98 9.32 -29.47
N THR A 97 -8.14 9.83 -30.68
CA THR A 97 -8.67 11.17 -30.93
C THR A 97 -10.01 11.28 -30.22
N ASN A 98 -10.32 12.47 -29.68
CA ASN A 98 -11.54 12.74 -28.92
C ASN A 98 -12.81 12.21 -29.61
N ASP A 99 -12.80 12.14 -30.94
CA ASP A 99 -13.90 11.66 -31.77
C ASP A 99 -14.29 10.20 -31.46
N ASN A 100 -13.31 9.31 -31.28
CA ASN A 100 -13.59 7.89 -30.98
C ASN A 100 -14.17 7.68 -29.58
N VAL A 101 -13.82 8.54 -28.62
CA VAL A 101 -14.34 8.47 -27.24
C VAL A 101 -15.77 8.99 -27.18
N VAL A 102 -16.06 10.10 -27.87
CA VAL A 102 -17.41 10.67 -27.96
C VAL A 102 -18.36 9.69 -28.66
N GLU A 103 -17.90 9.01 -29.70
CA GLU A 103 -18.68 8.02 -30.44
C GLU A 103 -18.96 6.76 -29.61
N LEU A 104 -17.97 6.27 -28.84
CA LEU A 104 -18.16 5.14 -27.92
C LEU A 104 -19.16 5.47 -26.80
N VAL A 105 -19.07 6.68 -26.22
CA VAL A 105 -20.03 7.16 -25.21
C VAL A 105 -21.42 7.33 -25.81
N ARG A 106 -21.54 7.82 -27.05
CA ARG A 106 -22.83 7.88 -27.77
C ARG A 106 -23.45 6.49 -27.92
N VAL A 107 -22.69 5.50 -28.36
CA VAL A 107 -23.21 4.13 -28.56
C VAL A 107 -23.58 3.45 -27.25
N LEU A 108 -22.86 3.73 -26.16
CA LEU A 108 -23.10 3.10 -24.86
C LEU A 108 -24.20 3.78 -24.03
N PHE A 109 -24.40 5.09 -24.17
CA PHE A 109 -25.32 5.86 -23.30
C PHE A 109 -26.54 6.47 -24.01
N LEU A 110 -26.58 6.49 -25.35
CA LEU A 110 -27.73 6.99 -26.12
C LEU A 110 -28.46 5.88 -26.89
N ARG A 111 -28.40 4.65 -26.39
CA ARG A 111 -29.25 3.55 -26.84
C ARG A 111 -30.45 3.35 -25.92
#